data_AF-A0A0H1B2G8-F1
#
_entry.id   AF-A0A0H1B2G8-F1
#
_cell.length_a   1.000
_cell.length_b   1.000
_cell.length_c   1.000
_cell.angle_alpha   90.00
_cell.angle_beta   90.00
_cell.angle_gamma   90.00
#
_symmetry.space_group_name_H-M   'P 1'
#
loop_
_entity.id
_entity.type
_entity.pdbx_description
1 polymer ?
#
loop_
_entity_poly.entity_id
_entity_poly.type
_entity_poly.pdbx_seq_one_letter_code
_entity_poly.pdbx_strand_id
1 'polypeptide(L)'
;MAARNGLLGKAPNETNGKAGGRITRVFPVHSLNFSIQDTTKTLVEKWTAENERGNPEAKVLLEAAEALRTSDIPVAFPTETVYGLGADATRSAAVQGIYKAKQRPSDNPLIVHVSSREQLQRLLQPPSDSLRYDNSGAGTMRSQQGEETNLIPPIYEPLISKFWPGPLTIILPNPTPSPLAPEVTSTLRTFGVRMPSSPLARLLIYLADRPLAAPSANASTKPSPTTAQHVYTDLQGRIDMILDGGPSGVGVESTVVDGLLYPPAVLRPGGIGIEEIRACPGWEEVQIGYKDGALQGKEAPRAPGMKYKHYSPKAKVVLFEAGRDLEAVKSRLLGDLAGLTCHEGQNGDNAKPKIPRVGIVRTKCWKMGLGIRGNDCSVSNGAAGSETSSISTTPSDPFNSSSPVTGYQSTCLRLLPSTEFNLDTPIELFDIYIGPDTDSIARGLFSALRGLDEKNVSIIYVEGISDTEGDLAAAIMNRLRKAAEEEIRG
;
A
#
# COMPACT_ATOMS: atom_id res chain seq x y z
N MET A 1 59.50 43.85 7.73
CA MET A 1 58.23 44.39 8.28
C MET A 1 57.11 43.98 7.34
N ALA A 2 56.34 42.96 7.69
CA ALA A 2 55.27 42.43 6.86
C ALA A 2 54.02 42.22 7.73
N ALA A 3 52.88 42.54 7.15
CA ALA A 3 51.63 42.86 7.80
C ALA A 3 50.73 41.64 8.05
N ARG A 4 49.90 41.78 9.09
CA ARG A 4 48.51 41.30 9.29
C ARG A 4 48.05 40.05 8.52
N ASN A 5 47.61 39.04 9.29
CA ASN A 5 46.26 38.48 9.17
C ASN A 5 45.83 37.82 10.49
N GLY A 6 44.67 38.24 10.99
CA GLY A 6 44.07 37.78 12.24
C GLY A 6 42.83 36.93 12.02
N LEU A 7 42.45 36.26 13.10
CA LEU A 7 41.09 35.78 13.45
C LEU A 7 40.48 34.71 12.53
N LEU A 8 40.87 33.45 12.76
CA LEU A 8 40.02 32.29 12.49
C LEU A 8 39.15 32.02 13.72
N GLY A 9 37.87 32.39 13.62
CA GLY A 9 36.83 32.07 14.59
C GLY A 9 36.52 30.58 14.58
N LYS A 10 36.44 30.00 15.79
CA LYS A 10 35.99 28.64 16.05
C LYS A 10 34.57 28.44 15.52
N ALA A 11 34.36 27.33 14.80
CA ALA A 11 33.04 26.86 14.39
C ALA A 11 32.13 26.68 15.63
N PRO A 12 30.84 27.05 15.55
CA PRO A 12 29.92 26.87 16.66
C PRO A 12 29.60 25.38 16.82
N ASN A 13 29.74 24.93 18.07
CA ASN A 13 29.33 23.62 18.57
C ASN A 13 27.93 23.26 18.07
N GLU A 14 27.81 22.09 17.45
CA GLU A 14 26.53 21.42 17.21
C GLU A 14 25.84 21.21 18.56
N THR A 15 24.90 22.10 18.88
CA THR A 15 23.93 21.84 19.93
C THR A 15 23.08 20.67 19.48
N ASN A 16 23.26 19.57 20.20
CA ASN A 16 22.48 18.33 20.16
C ASN A 16 20.98 18.67 20.32
N GLY A 17 20.32 19.01 19.22
CA GLY A 17 18.91 19.36 19.17
C GLY A 17 18.08 18.10 19.35
N LYS A 18 17.42 17.96 20.50
CA LYS A 18 16.26 17.09 20.63
C LYS A 18 15.32 17.39 19.45
N ALA A 19 15.15 16.43 18.55
CA ALA A 19 14.27 16.57 17.40
C ALA A 19 12.87 16.95 17.89
N GLY A 20 12.44 18.19 17.63
CA GLY A 20 11.02 18.53 17.68
C GLY A 20 10.30 17.56 16.76
N GLY A 21 9.37 16.77 17.30
CA GLY A 21 8.62 15.79 16.52
C GLY A 21 7.97 16.48 15.33
N ARG A 22 8.13 15.94 14.11
CA ARG A 22 7.39 16.44 12.94
C ARG A 22 5.90 16.32 13.22
N ILE A 23 5.11 17.28 12.77
CA ILE A 23 3.66 17.23 12.88
C ILE A 23 3.12 16.77 11.52
N THR A 24 2.52 15.59 11.48
CA THR A 24 1.87 15.07 10.27
C THR A 24 0.49 15.70 10.14
N ARG A 25 0.22 16.32 8.98
CA ARG A 25 -1.05 16.95 8.65
C ARG A 25 -1.81 16.10 7.65
N VAL A 26 -3.11 15.92 7.89
CA VAL A 26 -4.03 15.24 6.96
C VAL A 26 -4.84 16.32 6.25
N PHE A 27 -4.88 16.25 4.92
CA PHE A 27 -5.59 17.21 4.09
C PHE A 27 -6.68 16.49 3.29
N PRO A 28 -7.96 16.74 3.61
CA PRO A 28 -9.06 16.29 2.77
C PRO A 28 -8.93 16.86 1.36
N VAL A 29 -8.99 16.00 0.35
CA VAL A 29 -8.94 16.35 -1.08
C VAL A 29 -10.04 15.61 -1.87
N HIS A 30 -11.18 15.39 -1.22
CA HIS A 30 -12.29 14.61 -1.77
C HIS A 30 -12.94 15.24 -3.00
N SER A 31 -12.98 16.59 -3.08
CA SER A 31 -13.57 17.30 -4.23
C SER A 31 -12.77 17.13 -5.52
N LEU A 32 -11.48 16.79 -5.40
CA LEU A 32 -10.58 16.58 -6.54
C LEU A 32 -10.50 15.12 -7.00
N ASN A 33 -11.25 14.23 -6.35
CA ASN A 33 -11.42 12.86 -6.83
C ASN A 33 -12.47 12.83 -7.95
N PHE A 34 -12.13 13.46 -9.08
CA PHE A 34 -13.05 13.67 -10.20
C PHE A 34 -13.66 12.36 -10.70
N SER A 35 -14.98 12.36 -10.92
CA SER A 35 -15.63 11.22 -11.56
C SER A 35 -15.07 10.99 -12.96
N ILE A 36 -14.77 9.72 -13.26
CA ILE A 36 -14.25 9.25 -14.56
C ILE A 36 -15.32 9.39 -15.66
N GLN A 37 -16.60 9.57 -15.29
CA GLN A 37 -17.72 9.60 -16.24
C GLN A 37 -17.77 10.86 -17.10
N ASP A 38 -17.21 11.98 -16.64
CA ASP A 38 -17.12 13.21 -17.45
C ASP A 38 -15.85 13.18 -18.31
N THR A 39 -15.96 12.74 -19.55
CA THR A 39 -14.84 12.65 -20.51
C THR A 39 -14.61 13.94 -21.30
N THR A 40 -15.43 14.98 -21.09
CA THR A 40 -15.40 16.20 -21.92
C THR A 40 -14.23 17.12 -21.62
N LYS A 41 -13.64 17.01 -20.43
CA LYS A 41 -12.50 17.80 -19.96
C LYS A 41 -11.38 16.90 -19.46
N THR A 42 -10.15 17.27 -19.78
CA THR A 42 -8.94 16.64 -19.24
C THR A 42 -8.85 16.84 -17.72
N LEU A 43 -8.07 15.99 -17.04
CA LEU A 43 -7.82 16.12 -15.59
C LEU A 43 -7.24 17.50 -15.23
N VAL A 44 -6.38 18.03 -16.11
CA VAL A 44 -5.74 19.33 -15.92
C VAL A 44 -6.75 20.45 -16.04
N GLU A 45 -7.62 20.43 -17.06
CA GLU A 45 -8.67 21.44 -17.22
C GLU A 45 -9.67 21.45 -16.06
N LYS A 46 -10.05 20.26 -15.57
CA LYS A 46 -10.91 20.13 -14.37
C LYS A 46 -10.24 20.74 -13.15
N TRP A 47 -8.97 20.43 -12.92
CA TRP A 47 -8.22 21.01 -11.81
C TRP A 47 -8.02 22.52 -11.96
N THR A 48 -7.68 23.02 -13.15
CA THR A 48 -7.50 24.45 -13.41
C THR A 48 -8.76 25.23 -13.08
N ALA A 49 -9.94 24.72 -13.47
CA ALA A 49 -11.21 25.34 -13.13
C ALA A 49 -11.45 25.39 -11.60
N GLU A 50 -11.12 24.32 -10.87
CA GLU A 50 -11.23 24.30 -9.40
C GLU A 50 -10.22 25.24 -8.73
N ASN A 51 -9.00 25.33 -9.25
CA ASN A 51 -7.97 26.23 -8.78
C ASN A 51 -8.36 27.72 -9.01
N GLU A 52 -8.90 28.05 -10.18
CA GLU A 52 -9.40 29.38 -10.52
C GLU A 52 -10.60 29.81 -9.65
N ARG A 53 -11.44 28.85 -9.26
CA ARG A 53 -12.52 29.05 -8.28
C ARG A 53 -12.02 29.25 -6.84
N GLY A 54 -10.72 29.11 -6.61
CA GLY A 54 -10.11 29.24 -5.30
C GLY A 54 -10.38 28.06 -4.36
N ASN A 55 -10.67 26.87 -4.90
CA ASN A 55 -10.87 25.66 -4.11
C ASN A 55 -9.62 25.40 -3.21
N PRO A 56 -9.77 25.34 -1.87
CA PRO A 56 -8.64 25.14 -0.98
C PRO A 56 -7.92 23.80 -1.20
N GLU A 57 -8.65 22.75 -1.60
CA GLU A 57 -8.07 21.44 -1.90
C GLU A 57 -7.15 21.50 -3.13
N ALA A 58 -7.46 22.34 -4.12
CA ALA A 58 -6.61 22.54 -5.30
C ALA A 58 -5.27 23.18 -4.91
N LYS A 59 -5.26 24.08 -3.91
CA LYS A 59 -4.05 24.69 -3.37
C LYS A 59 -3.22 23.70 -2.55
N VAL A 60 -3.86 22.84 -1.77
CA VAL A 60 -3.18 21.74 -1.06
C VAL A 60 -2.43 20.85 -2.04
N LEU A 61 -3.03 20.53 -3.20
CA LEU A 61 -2.38 19.70 -4.19
C LEU A 61 -1.13 20.37 -4.81
N LEU A 62 -1.14 21.69 -4.95
CA LEU A 62 0.05 22.46 -5.35
C LEU A 62 1.12 22.46 -4.26
N GLU A 63 0.73 22.61 -2.99
CA GLU A 63 1.65 22.50 -1.84
C GLU A 63 2.31 21.11 -1.81
N ALA A 64 1.53 20.05 -2.02
CA ALA A 64 2.02 18.68 -2.13
C ALA A 64 2.98 18.48 -3.31
N ALA A 65 2.63 19.01 -4.49
CA ALA A 65 3.47 18.95 -5.69
C ALA A 65 4.80 19.69 -5.48
N GLU A 66 4.77 20.84 -4.80
CA GLU A 66 5.98 21.60 -4.47
C GLU A 66 6.84 20.89 -3.43
N ALA A 67 6.22 20.29 -2.41
CA ALA A 67 6.92 19.47 -1.44
C ALA A 67 7.63 18.28 -2.12
N LEU A 68 6.98 17.60 -3.07
CA LEU A 68 7.59 16.51 -3.84
C LEU A 68 8.79 16.97 -4.68
N ARG A 69 8.77 18.21 -5.19
CA ARG A 69 9.88 18.79 -5.97
C ARG A 69 11.06 19.19 -5.10
N THR A 70 10.81 19.72 -3.91
CA THR A 70 11.82 20.46 -3.14
C THR A 70 12.29 19.74 -1.88
N SER A 71 11.40 19.00 -1.21
CA SER A 71 11.67 18.31 0.05
C SER A 71 12.25 16.92 -0.17
N ASP A 72 12.94 16.41 0.86
CA ASP A 72 13.33 15.00 0.97
C ASP A 72 12.31 14.17 1.75
N ILE A 73 11.21 14.79 2.20
CA ILE A 73 10.16 14.14 2.98
C ILE A 73 9.05 13.70 2.02
N PRO A 74 8.69 12.40 2.02
CA PRO A 74 7.68 11.89 1.11
C PRO A 74 6.26 12.37 1.48
N VAL A 75 5.38 12.40 0.48
CA VAL A 75 3.95 12.72 0.61
C VAL A 75 3.13 11.45 0.45
N ALA A 76 2.17 11.21 1.35
CA ALA A 76 1.24 10.10 1.19
C ALA A 76 0.00 10.51 0.39
N PHE A 77 -0.42 9.68 -0.56
CA PHE A 77 -1.55 9.96 -1.45
C PHE A 77 -2.32 8.67 -1.81
N PRO A 78 -3.63 8.75 -2.08
CA PRO A 78 -4.42 7.58 -2.45
C PRO A 78 -4.16 7.17 -3.90
N THR A 79 -4.28 5.87 -4.16
CA THR A 79 -4.46 5.32 -5.52
C THR A 79 -5.72 4.44 -5.55
N GLU A 80 -6.08 3.94 -6.72
CA GLU A 80 -7.13 2.93 -6.86
C GLU A 80 -6.76 1.62 -6.14
N THR A 81 -5.48 1.33 -5.94
CA THR A 81 -5.01 0.09 -5.29
C THR A 81 -4.92 0.22 -3.78
N VAL A 82 -3.90 0.94 -3.30
CA VAL A 82 -3.59 1.23 -1.90
C VAL A 82 -3.01 2.64 -1.83
N TYR A 83 -2.92 3.25 -0.65
CA TYR A 83 -2.22 4.52 -0.48
C TYR A 83 -0.72 4.36 -0.76
N GLY A 84 -0.16 5.26 -1.55
CA GLY A 84 1.25 5.34 -1.90
C GLY A 84 1.98 6.38 -1.06
N LEU A 85 3.27 6.14 -0.80
CA LEU A 85 4.18 7.09 -0.16
C LEU A 85 5.20 7.59 -1.19
N GLY A 86 4.92 8.73 -1.79
CA GLY A 86 5.65 9.25 -2.94
C GLY A 86 6.80 10.18 -2.59
N ALA A 87 7.88 10.07 -3.36
CA ALA A 87 8.93 11.07 -3.46
C ALA A 87 9.43 11.13 -4.91
N ASP A 88 10.12 12.22 -5.29
CA ASP A 88 10.73 12.35 -6.61
C ASP A 88 11.73 11.20 -6.87
N ALA A 89 11.43 10.37 -7.88
CA ALA A 89 12.21 9.19 -8.22
C ALA A 89 13.60 9.52 -8.78
N THR A 90 13.85 10.78 -9.15
CA THR A 90 15.12 11.25 -9.70
C THR A 90 16.08 11.80 -8.63
N ARG A 91 15.60 11.95 -7.38
CA ARG A 91 16.37 12.52 -6.27
C ARG A 91 16.68 11.48 -5.20
N SER A 92 17.95 11.10 -5.05
CA SER A 92 18.37 10.13 -4.04
C SER A 92 17.95 10.48 -2.61
N ALA A 93 18.14 11.73 -2.17
CA ALA A 93 17.76 12.13 -0.82
C ALA A 93 16.24 11.99 -0.56
N ALA A 94 15.41 12.28 -1.56
CA ALA A 94 13.96 12.12 -1.47
C ALA A 94 13.54 10.64 -1.43
N VAL A 95 14.17 9.79 -2.24
CA VAL A 95 13.93 8.34 -2.22
C VAL A 95 14.42 7.71 -0.91
N GLN A 96 15.55 8.14 -0.36
CA GLN A 96 16.01 7.74 0.98
C GLN A 96 15.01 8.16 2.07
N GLY A 97 14.33 9.30 1.90
CA GLY A 97 13.21 9.73 2.75
C GLY A 97 12.10 8.69 2.88
N ILE A 98 11.75 7.99 1.79
CA ILE A 98 10.78 6.88 1.80
C ILE A 98 11.26 5.75 2.70
N TYR A 99 12.50 5.28 2.49
CA TYR A 99 13.07 4.19 3.27
C TYR A 99 13.16 4.54 4.77
N LYS A 100 13.57 5.78 5.07
CA LYS A 100 13.64 6.32 6.44
C LYS A 100 12.27 6.37 7.11
N ALA A 101 11.26 6.93 6.43
CA ALA A 101 9.90 7.02 6.97
C ALA A 101 9.29 5.63 7.24
N LYS A 102 9.46 4.70 6.29
CA LYS A 102 8.93 3.34 6.41
C LYS A 102 9.75 2.43 7.34
N GLN A 103 10.97 2.81 7.70
CA GLN A 103 11.96 1.93 8.33
C GLN A 103 12.18 0.66 7.50
N ARG A 104 12.37 0.84 6.19
CA ARG A 104 12.47 -0.24 5.21
C ARG A 104 13.93 -0.43 4.77
N PRO A 105 14.41 -1.68 4.58
CA PRO A 105 15.69 -1.94 3.93
C PRO A 105 15.75 -1.37 2.50
N SER A 106 16.90 -0.83 2.10
CA SER A 106 17.11 -0.20 0.78
C SER A 106 17.35 -1.19 -0.37
N ASP A 107 17.32 -2.50 -0.09
CA ASP A 107 17.61 -3.58 -1.05
C ASP A 107 16.37 -4.06 -1.82
N ASN A 108 15.23 -3.40 -1.65
CA ASN A 108 13.96 -3.79 -2.25
C ASN A 108 13.43 -2.65 -3.14
N PRO A 109 13.34 -2.85 -4.46
CA PRO A 109 13.06 -1.78 -5.40
C PRO A 109 11.69 -1.13 -5.18
N LEU A 110 11.53 0.06 -5.77
CA LEU A 110 10.30 0.86 -5.73
C LEU A 110 9.69 0.94 -7.12
N ILE A 111 8.35 1.07 -7.16
CA ILE A 111 7.62 1.28 -8.41
C ILE A 111 7.56 2.78 -8.68
N VAL A 112 7.98 3.16 -9.87
CA VAL A 112 7.87 4.53 -10.39
C VAL A 112 6.45 4.75 -10.92
N HIS A 113 5.82 5.82 -10.50
CA HIS A 113 4.51 6.25 -10.96
C HIS A 113 4.66 7.43 -11.91
N VAL A 114 3.96 7.36 -13.04
CA VAL A 114 3.90 8.41 -14.07
C VAL A 114 2.46 8.85 -14.32
N SER A 115 2.27 10.09 -14.74
CA SER A 115 0.95 10.64 -15.06
C SER A 115 0.52 10.39 -16.50
N SER A 116 1.48 10.21 -17.42
CA SER A 116 1.24 10.08 -18.86
C SER A 116 2.34 9.27 -19.58
N ARG A 117 2.07 8.86 -20.84
CA ARG A 117 3.04 8.12 -21.67
C ARG A 117 4.21 9.02 -22.04
N GLU A 118 3.95 10.31 -22.26
CA GLU A 118 4.94 11.32 -22.58
C GLU A 118 5.92 11.52 -21.43
N GLN A 119 5.44 11.50 -20.17
CA GLN A 119 6.33 11.54 -19.00
C GLN A 119 7.23 10.29 -18.92
N LEU A 120 6.68 9.10 -19.23
CA LEU A 120 7.49 7.88 -19.30
C LEU A 120 8.52 7.94 -20.44
N GLN A 121 8.14 8.43 -21.62
CA GLN A 121 9.07 8.60 -22.74
C GLN A 121 10.21 9.56 -22.39
N ARG A 122 9.92 10.70 -21.74
CA ARG A 122 10.97 11.62 -21.22
C ARG A 122 11.92 10.91 -20.26
N LEU A 123 11.42 10.00 -19.43
CA LEU A 123 12.25 9.21 -18.50
C LEU A 123 13.12 8.18 -19.22
N LEU A 124 12.66 7.62 -20.33
CA LEU A 124 13.39 6.61 -21.11
C LEU A 124 14.39 7.22 -22.09
N GLN A 125 14.21 8.49 -22.50
CA GLN A 125 15.10 9.16 -23.44
C GLN A 125 16.51 9.29 -22.87
N PRO A 126 17.56 9.00 -23.66
CA PRO A 126 18.92 9.28 -23.27
C PRO A 126 19.13 10.80 -23.12
N PRO A 127 20.03 11.26 -22.23
CA PRO A 127 20.38 12.68 -22.17
C PRO A 127 20.91 13.13 -23.53
N SER A 128 20.38 14.25 -24.02
CA SER A 128 20.75 14.85 -25.31
C SER A 128 22.13 15.51 -25.26
N ASP A 129 23.20 14.71 -25.11
CA ASP A 129 24.60 15.17 -25.18
C ASP A 129 25.22 15.05 -26.59
N SER A 130 24.41 14.92 -27.64
CA SER A 130 24.86 14.75 -29.03
C SER A 130 24.27 15.72 -30.04
N LEU A 131 23.73 16.86 -29.61
CA LEU A 131 23.60 18.03 -30.50
C LEU A 131 24.91 18.81 -30.48
N ARG A 132 25.93 18.24 -31.15
CA ARG A 132 27.08 19.03 -31.59
C ARG A 132 26.55 20.11 -32.53
N TYR A 133 26.60 21.36 -32.08
CA TYR A 133 26.49 22.51 -32.96
C TYR A 133 27.72 22.51 -33.88
N ASP A 134 27.61 21.89 -35.04
CA ASP A 134 28.54 22.17 -36.13
C ASP A 134 28.20 23.59 -36.63
N ASN A 135 29.07 24.54 -36.27
CA ASN A 135 29.07 25.90 -36.79
C ASN A 135 29.45 25.89 -38.27
N SER A 136 28.53 25.47 -39.13
CA SER A 136 28.56 25.79 -40.55
C SER A 136 27.18 26.29 -40.95
N GLY A 137 27.11 27.60 -41.21
CA GLY A 137 25.90 28.30 -41.59
C GLY A 137 25.21 27.69 -42.81
N ALA A 138 23.89 27.93 -42.87
CA ALA A 138 22.96 27.55 -43.93
C ALA A 138 22.65 26.05 -44.04
N GLY A 139 21.58 25.63 -43.36
CA GLY A 139 20.97 24.33 -43.56
C GLY A 139 19.62 24.23 -42.86
N THR A 140 18.53 24.37 -43.61
CA THR A 140 17.18 24.00 -43.20
C THR A 140 17.17 22.64 -42.51
N MET A 141 16.87 22.61 -41.22
CA MET A 141 16.50 21.38 -40.51
C MET A 141 15.15 20.90 -41.01
N ARG A 142 15.16 20.09 -42.07
CA ARG A 142 14.10 19.11 -42.31
C ARG A 142 14.57 17.82 -41.68
N SER A 143 14.03 17.49 -40.51
CA SER A 143 14.08 16.15 -39.96
C SER A 143 13.47 15.19 -40.98
N GLN A 144 14.32 14.41 -41.64
CA GLN A 144 13.89 13.31 -42.48
C GLN A 144 13.23 12.28 -41.57
N GLN A 145 11.93 12.04 -41.78
CA GLN A 145 11.13 10.92 -41.30
C GLN A 145 11.24 10.60 -39.79
N GLY A 146 10.29 11.14 -39.03
CA GLY A 146 10.04 10.79 -37.64
C GLY A 146 9.52 9.37 -37.48
N GLU A 147 10.44 8.42 -37.30
CA GLU A 147 10.14 7.27 -36.44
C GLU A 147 10.27 7.74 -35.00
N GLU A 148 9.14 8.03 -34.35
CA GLU A 148 9.09 8.04 -32.89
C GLU A 148 9.55 6.67 -32.42
N THR A 149 10.81 6.55 -31.99
CA THR A 149 11.31 5.30 -31.43
C THR A 149 10.52 5.03 -30.16
N ASN A 150 9.54 4.12 -30.21
CA ASN A 150 8.81 3.68 -29.03
C ASN A 150 9.80 2.94 -28.12
N LEU A 151 10.30 3.62 -27.09
CA LEU A 151 11.29 3.09 -26.15
C LEU A 151 10.70 2.04 -25.20
N ILE A 152 9.38 1.87 -25.20
CA ILE A 152 8.70 0.81 -24.47
C ILE A 152 8.72 -0.45 -25.34
N PRO A 153 9.20 -1.60 -24.84
CA PRO A 153 9.20 -2.85 -25.59
C PRO A 153 7.80 -3.19 -26.13
N PRO A 154 7.66 -3.55 -27.43
CA PRO A 154 6.35 -3.75 -28.08
C PRO A 154 5.44 -4.78 -27.40
N ILE A 155 6.03 -5.76 -26.71
CA ILE A 155 5.31 -6.78 -25.93
C ILE A 155 4.33 -6.16 -24.92
N TYR A 156 4.63 -4.96 -24.40
CA TYR A 156 3.77 -4.31 -23.42
C TYR A 156 2.59 -3.53 -24.01
N GLU A 157 2.59 -3.24 -25.32
CA GLU A 157 1.57 -2.37 -25.93
C GLU A 157 0.13 -2.88 -25.75
N PRO A 158 -0.17 -4.19 -25.90
CA PRO A 158 -1.52 -4.70 -25.67
C PRO A 158 -1.97 -4.55 -24.22
N LEU A 159 -1.07 -4.76 -23.26
CA LEU A 159 -1.37 -4.59 -21.85
C LEU A 159 -1.55 -3.11 -21.48
N ILE A 160 -0.68 -2.23 -21.97
CA ILE A 160 -0.76 -0.78 -21.74
C ILE A 160 -2.09 -0.24 -22.29
N SER A 161 -2.44 -0.60 -23.52
CA SER A 161 -3.67 -0.14 -24.17
C SER A 161 -4.92 -0.56 -23.41
N LYS A 162 -4.90 -1.74 -22.79
CA LYS A 162 -6.06 -2.30 -22.08
C LYS A 162 -6.14 -1.86 -20.62
N PHE A 163 -5.01 -1.78 -19.92
CA PHE A 163 -4.96 -1.68 -18.47
C PHE A 163 -4.30 -0.40 -17.94
N TRP A 164 -3.72 0.45 -18.78
CA TRP A 164 -3.29 1.78 -18.38
C TRP A 164 -4.28 2.86 -18.85
N PRO A 165 -4.57 3.85 -17.99
CA PRO A 165 -4.21 3.95 -16.57
C PRO A 165 -4.90 2.87 -15.71
N GLY A 166 -4.18 2.30 -14.73
CA GLY A 166 -4.75 1.25 -13.88
C GLY A 166 -3.76 0.44 -13.03
N PRO A 167 -4.22 -0.68 -12.46
CA PRO A 167 -3.47 -1.51 -11.51
C PRO A 167 -2.45 -2.44 -12.20
N LEU A 168 -1.85 -2.01 -13.32
CA LEU A 168 -0.77 -2.72 -14.00
C LEU A 168 0.58 -2.04 -13.73
N THR A 169 1.58 -2.84 -13.39
CA THR A 169 3.00 -2.44 -13.34
C THR A 169 3.79 -3.29 -14.32
N ILE A 170 4.55 -2.64 -15.20
CA ILE A 170 5.43 -3.30 -16.16
C ILE A 170 6.90 -3.12 -15.74
N ILE A 171 7.76 -4.08 -16.06
CA ILE A 171 9.20 -4.00 -15.84
C ILE A 171 9.90 -3.49 -17.11
N LEU A 172 10.65 -2.40 -16.99
CA LEU A 172 11.41 -1.82 -18.11
C LEU A 172 12.91 -1.86 -17.85
N PRO A 173 13.75 -1.90 -18.90
CA PRO A 173 15.18 -1.65 -18.77
C PRO A 173 15.42 -0.26 -18.21
N ASN A 174 16.35 -0.14 -17.26
CA ASN A 174 16.76 1.15 -16.73
C ASN A 174 17.73 1.83 -17.71
N PRO A 175 17.44 3.05 -18.20
CA PRO A 175 18.33 3.78 -19.11
C PRO A 175 19.73 3.95 -18.54
N THR A 176 20.72 4.09 -19.43
CA THR A 176 22.12 4.39 -19.06
C THR A 176 22.60 5.61 -19.85
N PRO A 177 22.95 6.74 -19.19
CA PRO A 177 22.87 6.95 -17.74
C PRO A 177 21.42 6.96 -17.25
N SER A 178 21.21 6.50 -16.01
CA SER A 178 19.87 6.44 -15.43
C SER A 178 19.47 7.81 -14.88
N PRO A 179 18.29 8.34 -15.23
CA PRO A 179 17.73 9.52 -14.59
C PRO A 179 17.13 9.21 -13.20
N LEU A 180 17.01 7.92 -12.84
CA LEU A 180 16.46 7.50 -11.56
C LEU A 180 17.55 7.47 -10.48
N ALA A 181 17.15 7.81 -9.27
CA ALA A 181 17.99 7.59 -8.10
C ALA A 181 18.33 6.09 -7.94
N PRO A 182 19.58 5.72 -7.60
CA PRO A 182 19.98 4.31 -7.46
C PRO A 182 19.13 3.49 -6.47
N GLU A 183 18.59 4.15 -5.44
CA GLU A 183 17.74 3.55 -4.43
C GLU A 183 16.36 3.14 -4.94
N VAL A 184 15.93 3.63 -6.13
CA VAL A 184 14.69 3.21 -6.77
C VAL A 184 14.81 1.77 -7.29
N THR A 185 15.94 1.45 -7.94
CA THR A 185 16.15 0.14 -8.55
C THR A 185 16.92 -0.82 -7.67
N SER A 186 17.47 -0.36 -6.54
CA SER A 186 18.34 -1.17 -5.68
C SER A 186 19.47 -1.84 -6.48
N THR A 187 20.12 -1.08 -7.38
CA THR A 187 21.19 -1.51 -8.32
C THR A 187 20.78 -2.41 -9.48
N LEU A 188 19.49 -2.70 -9.65
CA LEU A 188 19.00 -3.47 -10.78
C LEU A 188 19.13 -2.69 -12.10
N ARG A 189 19.34 -3.44 -13.19
CA ARG A 189 19.30 -2.93 -14.58
C ARG A 189 17.88 -2.73 -15.11
N THR A 190 16.87 -2.95 -14.27
CA THR A 190 15.45 -2.81 -14.61
C THR A 190 14.74 -2.04 -13.52
N PHE A 191 13.61 -1.42 -13.85
CA PHE A 191 12.73 -0.76 -12.89
C PHE A 191 11.26 -1.06 -13.20
N GLY A 192 10.42 -1.03 -12.17
CA GLY A 192 8.97 -1.15 -12.35
C GLY A 192 8.33 0.21 -12.55
N VAL A 193 7.44 0.34 -13.53
CA VAL A 193 6.66 1.56 -13.77
C VAL A 193 5.17 1.28 -13.84
N ARG A 194 4.38 2.26 -13.41
CA ARG A 194 2.91 2.22 -13.40
C ARG A 194 2.33 3.59 -13.74
N MET A 195 1.20 3.59 -14.45
CA MET A 195 0.32 4.75 -14.56
C MET A 195 -0.96 4.49 -13.76
N PRO A 196 -1.11 5.01 -12.53
CA PRO A 196 -2.28 4.73 -11.69
C PRO A 196 -3.56 5.29 -12.33
N SER A 197 -4.71 4.63 -12.17
CA SER A 197 -5.98 5.17 -12.68
C SER A 197 -6.59 6.25 -11.79
N SER A 198 -6.13 6.38 -10.55
CA SER A 198 -6.58 7.44 -9.64
C SER A 198 -6.36 8.85 -10.24
N PRO A 199 -7.44 9.63 -10.47
CA PRO A 199 -7.34 11.00 -10.97
C PRO A 199 -6.45 11.88 -10.10
N LEU A 200 -6.61 11.79 -8.78
CA LEU A 200 -5.82 12.56 -7.82
C LEU A 200 -4.33 12.21 -7.89
N ALA A 201 -3.99 10.92 -7.94
CA ALA A 201 -2.60 10.49 -8.06
C ALA A 201 -1.96 11.00 -9.37
N ARG A 202 -2.65 10.83 -10.50
CA ARG A 202 -2.16 11.30 -11.80
C ARG A 202 -1.99 12.81 -11.83
N LEU A 203 -2.93 13.54 -11.24
CA LEU A 203 -2.87 14.99 -11.16
C LEU A 203 -1.73 15.47 -10.26
N LEU A 204 -1.50 14.84 -9.11
CA LEU A 204 -0.35 15.12 -8.25
C LEU A 204 0.98 14.91 -9.00
N ILE A 205 1.13 13.78 -9.70
CA ILE A 205 2.33 13.45 -10.48
C ILE A 205 2.51 14.46 -11.63
N TYR A 206 1.42 14.84 -12.30
CA TYR A 206 1.42 15.86 -13.35
C TYR A 206 1.84 17.23 -12.81
N LEU A 207 1.21 17.70 -11.73
CA LEU A 207 1.50 19.00 -11.13
C LEU A 207 2.92 19.06 -10.56
N ALA A 208 3.45 17.95 -10.03
CA ALA A 208 4.83 17.85 -9.58
C ALA A 208 5.83 17.95 -10.75
N ASP A 209 5.42 17.55 -11.97
CA ASP A 209 6.25 17.30 -13.14
C ASP A 209 7.49 16.45 -12.82
N ARG A 210 7.27 15.41 -12.01
CA ARG A 210 8.29 14.44 -11.61
C ARG A 210 7.73 13.02 -11.60
N PRO A 211 8.48 12.02 -12.05
CA PRO A 211 8.13 10.63 -11.81
C PRO A 211 8.24 10.35 -10.31
N LEU A 212 7.26 9.67 -9.72
CA LEU A 212 7.23 9.45 -8.27
C LEU A 212 7.58 8.00 -7.92
N ALA A 213 8.62 7.78 -7.12
CA ALA A 213 8.85 6.48 -6.51
C ALA A 213 7.85 6.34 -5.37
N ALA A 214 6.93 5.36 -5.44
CA ALA A 214 5.84 5.25 -4.48
C ALA A 214 5.53 3.79 -4.12
N PRO A 215 6.12 3.24 -3.04
CA PRO A 215 5.60 2.02 -2.41
C PRO A 215 4.32 2.32 -1.62
N SER A 216 3.69 1.28 -1.07
CA SER A 216 2.57 1.43 -0.13
C SER A 216 2.93 2.30 1.08
N ALA A 217 1.99 3.05 1.65
CA ALA A 217 2.23 4.05 2.69
C ALA A 217 2.13 3.54 4.15
N ASN A 218 2.59 2.31 4.41
CA ASN A 218 2.61 1.69 5.73
C ASN A 218 4.02 1.68 6.35
N ALA A 219 4.14 1.45 7.65
CA ALA A 219 5.43 1.05 8.21
C ALA A 219 5.83 -0.33 7.65
N SER A 220 7.13 -0.63 7.58
CA SER A 220 7.61 -1.95 7.14
C SER A 220 6.88 -3.08 7.86
N THR A 221 6.69 -4.22 7.16
CA THR A 221 5.96 -5.44 7.58
C THR A 221 4.45 -5.34 7.80
N LYS A 222 3.91 -4.16 8.16
CA LYS A 222 2.46 -3.98 8.38
C LYS A 222 1.61 -4.20 7.11
N PRO A 223 0.30 -4.50 7.24
CA PRO A 223 -0.65 -4.52 6.12
C PRO A 223 -0.63 -3.24 5.28
N SER A 224 -0.96 -3.32 3.99
CA SER A 224 -1.02 -2.11 3.15
C SER A 224 -2.14 -1.16 3.61
N PRO A 225 -1.97 0.17 3.49
CA PRO A 225 -2.98 1.13 3.89
C PRO A 225 -3.97 1.38 2.75
N THR A 226 -5.26 1.19 3.03
CA THR A 226 -6.37 1.50 2.11
C THR A 226 -7.11 2.81 2.45
N THR A 227 -6.73 3.49 3.53
CA THR A 227 -7.35 4.75 4.00
C THR A 227 -6.27 5.70 4.52
N ALA A 228 -6.55 7.00 4.56
CA ALA A 228 -5.65 7.99 5.15
C ALA A 228 -5.40 7.74 6.65
N GLN A 229 -6.41 7.23 7.38
CA GLN A 229 -6.25 6.82 8.77
C GLN A 229 -5.18 5.74 8.94
N HIS A 230 -5.18 4.72 8.07
CA HIS A 230 -4.16 3.67 8.12
C HIS A 230 -2.74 4.23 7.93
N VAL A 231 -2.59 5.22 7.05
CA VAL A 231 -1.33 5.93 6.84
C VAL A 231 -0.93 6.73 8.07
N TYR A 232 -1.87 7.51 8.63
CA TYR A 232 -1.62 8.33 9.82
C TYR A 232 -1.17 7.49 11.01
N THR A 233 -1.88 6.39 11.30
CA THR A 233 -1.54 5.45 12.38
C THR A 233 -0.11 4.91 12.24
N ASP A 234 0.37 4.69 11.02
CA ASP A 234 1.69 4.11 10.76
C ASP A 234 2.83 5.14 10.67
N LEU A 235 2.56 6.31 10.08
CA LEU A 235 3.59 7.26 9.63
C LEU A 235 3.52 8.63 10.31
N GLN A 236 2.58 8.84 11.25
CA GLN A 236 2.54 10.08 12.03
C GLN A 236 3.89 10.38 12.69
N GLY A 237 4.33 11.63 12.60
CA GLY A 237 5.64 12.11 13.06
C GLY A 237 6.81 11.76 12.15
N ARG A 238 6.60 11.02 11.05
CA ARG A 238 7.65 10.62 10.10
C ARG A 238 7.54 11.33 8.76
N ILE A 239 6.33 11.76 8.39
CA ILE A 239 6.02 12.49 7.16
C ILE A 239 5.23 13.75 7.50
N ASP A 240 5.25 14.75 6.63
CA ASP A 240 4.58 16.03 6.90
C ASP A 240 3.13 16.05 6.42
N MET A 241 2.83 15.34 5.33
CA MET A 241 1.57 15.48 4.59
C MET A 241 0.96 14.14 4.19
N ILE A 242 -0.34 14.00 4.45
CA ILE A 242 -1.21 12.94 3.95
C ILE A 242 -2.36 13.59 3.19
N LEU A 243 -2.51 13.25 1.91
CA LEU A 243 -3.68 13.62 1.13
C LEU A 243 -4.78 12.58 1.35
N ASP A 244 -5.93 12.99 1.90
CA ASP A 244 -7.08 12.13 2.12
C ASP A 244 -8.09 12.28 0.97
N GLY A 245 -8.03 11.35 0.02
CA GLY A 245 -9.01 11.24 -1.07
C GLY A 245 -10.08 10.19 -0.82
N GLY A 246 -10.21 9.68 0.41
CA GLY A 246 -11.09 8.57 0.77
C GLY A 246 -10.46 7.18 0.57
N PRO A 247 -11.23 6.10 0.75
CA PRO A 247 -10.71 4.74 0.64
C PRO A 247 -10.25 4.36 -0.78
N SER A 248 -9.25 3.49 -0.87
CA SER A 248 -8.83 2.88 -2.14
C SER A 248 -9.89 1.92 -2.70
N GLY A 249 -10.00 1.84 -4.03
CA GLY A 249 -11.05 1.11 -4.73
C GLY A 249 -10.86 -0.41 -4.80
N VAL A 250 -9.65 -0.90 -5.08
CA VAL A 250 -9.34 -2.33 -5.28
C VAL A 250 -8.94 -3.00 -3.96
N GLY A 251 -8.13 -2.33 -3.14
CA GLY A 251 -7.69 -2.86 -1.84
C GLY A 251 -6.50 -3.82 -1.89
N VAL A 252 -6.06 -4.27 -3.07
CA VAL A 252 -4.80 -5.00 -3.27
C VAL A 252 -3.85 -4.21 -4.18
N GLU A 253 -2.54 -4.48 -4.13
CA GLU A 253 -1.54 -3.79 -4.95
C GLU A 253 -1.69 -4.11 -6.46
N SER A 254 -0.96 -3.37 -7.30
CA SER A 254 -0.90 -3.63 -8.75
C SER A 254 -0.31 -4.99 -9.08
N THR A 255 -0.80 -5.58 -10.17
CA THR A 255 -0.18 -6.74 -10.80
C THR A 255 1.13 -6.31 -11.46
N VAL A 256 2.22 -7.04 -11.19
CA VAL A 256 3.55 -6.75 -11.76
C VAL A 256 3.90 -7.80 -12.78
N VAL A 257 4.20 -7.37 -14.01
CA VAL A 257 4.52 -8.25 -15.13
C VAL A 257 5.89 -7.94 -15.71
N ASP A 258 6.58 -8.98 -16.17
CA ASP A 258 7.88 -8.91 -16.82
C ASP A 258 7.83 -9.59 -18.19
N GLY A 259 7.73 -8.76 -19.22
CA GLY A 259 7.82 -9.13 -20.63
C GLY A 259 9.24 -9.00 -21.20
N LEU A 260 10.26 -8.73 -20.38
CA LEU A 260 11.67 -8.80 -20.83
C LEU A 260 12.19 -10.24 -20.85
N LEU A 261 11.44 -11.16 -20.25
CA LEU A 261 11.69 -12.60 -20.27
C LEU A 261 10.85 -13.27 -21.36
N TYR A 262 11.32 -14.43 -21.81
CA TYR A 262 10.52 -15.36 -22.60
C TYR A 262 10.53 -16.75 -21.96
N PRO A 263 9.35 -17.33 -21.64
CA PRO A 263 8.03 -16.70 -21.71
C PRO A 263 7.88 -15.54 -20.71
N PRO A 264 6.97 -14.57 -20.96
CA PRO A 264 6.67 -13.51 -20.01
C PRO A 264 6.20 -14.05 -18.66
N ALA A 265 6.37 -13.26 -17.59
CA ALA A 265 6.01 -13.71 -16.24
C ALA A 265 5.21 -12.68 -15.44
N VAL A 266 4.25 -13.14 -14.64
CA VAL A 266 3.66 -12.35 -13.55
C VAL A 266 4.56 -12.49 -12.33
N LEU A 267 5.23 -11.40 -11.93
CA LEU A 267 6.10 -11.36 -10.76
C LEU A 267 5.34 -11.11 -9.45
N ARG A 268 4.17 -10.48 -9.53
CA ARG A 268 3.29 -10.24 -8.38
C ARG A 268 1.82 -10.24 -8.81
N PRO A 269 0.95 -11.05 -8.19
CA PRO A 269 -0.48 -10.99 -8.43
C PRO A 269 -1.05 -9.73 -7.75
N GLY A 270 -2.07 -9.14 -8.37
CA GLY A 270 -2.68 -7.89 -7.93
C GLY A 270 -4.05 -7.67 -8.56
N GLY A 271 -4.42 -6.40 -8.80
CA GLY A 271 -5.74 -6.04 -9.32
C GLY A 271 -6.07 -6.45 -10.76
N ILE A 272 -5.16 -7.10 -11.48
CA ILE A 272 -5.38 -7.64 -12.83
C ILE A 272 -5.05 -9.12 -12.84
N GLY A 273 -5.95 -9.90 -13.43
CA GLY A 273 -5.83 -11.33 -13.46
C GLY A 273 -4.87 -11.92 -14.49
N ILE A 274 -4.35 -13.12 -14.21
CA ILE A 274 -3.46 -13.79 -15.17
C ILE A 274 -4.22 -14.22 -16.42
N GLU A 275 -5.49 -14.62 -16.31
CA GLU A 275 -6.30 -14.97 -17.48
C GLU A 275 -6.62 -13.73 -18.32
N GLU A 276 -6.84 -12.57 -17.68
CA GLU A 276 -7.01 -11.31 -18.39
C GLU A 276 -5.75 -10.86 -19.14
N ILE A 277 -4.56 -11.19 -18.60
CA ILE A 277 -3.27 -10.96 -19.24
C ILE A 277 -3.06 -11.97 -20.39
N ARG A 278 -3.37 -13.25 -20.19
CA ARG A 278 -3.30 -14.29 -21.26
C ARG A 278 -4.16 -13.98 -22.46
N ALA A 279 -5.28 -13.29 -22.24
CA ALA A 279 -6.16 -12.84 -23.32
C ALA A 279 -5.55 -11.70 -24.18
N CYS A 280 -4.38 -11.18 -23.83
CA CYS A 280 -3.72 -10.12 -24.58
C CYS A 280 -2.67 -10.71 -25.54
N PRO A 281 -2.59 -10.21 -26.79
CA PRO A 281 -1.61 -10.66 -27.77
C PRO A 281 -0.17 -10.67 -27.24
N GLY A 282 0.54 -11.78 -27.43
CA GLY A 282 1.93 -11.99 -26.99
C GLY A 282 2.09 -12.43 -25.53
N TRP A 283 1.00 -12.47 -24.75
CA TRP A 283 0.98 -12.87 -23.34
C TRP A 283 0.28 -14.22 -23.09
N GLU A 284 -0.07 -14.94 -24.15
CA GLU A 284 -0.80 -16.21 -24.08
C GLU A 284 -0.09 -17.25 -23.20
N GLU A 285 1.25 -17.28 -23.28
CA GLU A 285 2.13 -18.20 -22.55
C GLU A 285 2.64 -17.64 -21.21
N VAL A 286 2.03 -16.57 -20.67
CA VAL A 286 2.51 -15.96 -19.43
C VAL A 286 2.52 -16.96 -18.27
N GLN A 287 3.63 -16.94 -17.52
CA GLN A 287 3.87 -17.85 -16.40
C GLN A 287 3.72 -17.16 -15.04
N ILE A 288 3.45 -17.96 -14.01
CA ILE A 288 3.45 -17.51 -12.61
C ILE A 288 4.90 -17.46 -12.10
N GLY A 289 5.45 -16.27 -11.95
CA GLY A 289 6.81 -16.04 -11.42
C GLY A 289 6.91 -15.90 -9.90
N TYR A 290 5.79 -16.09 -9.17
CA TYR A 290 5.70 -15.86 -7.72
C TYR A 290 5.41 -17.10 -6.87
N LYS A 291 5.28 -18.29 -7.47
CA LYS A 291 5.15 -19.57 -6.74
C LYS A 291 6.53 -20.21 -6.54
N ASP A 292 6.68 -20.91 -5.42
CA ASP A 292 7.92 -21.39 -4.80
C ASP A 292 9.03 -21.89 -5.75
N GLY A 293 10.27 -21.45 -5.48
CA GLY A 293 11.49 -22.14 -5.92
C GLY A 293 12.07 -21.78 -7.29
N ALA A 294 11.28 -21.38 -8.30
CA ALA A 294 11.83 -21.18 -9.66
C ALA A 294 12.77 -19.95 -9.80
N LEU A 295 12.64 -18.96 -8.90
CA LEU A 295 13.48 -17.75 -8.84
C LEU A 295 14.12 -17.54 -7.46
N GLN A 296 14.07 -18.55 -6.57
CA GLN A 296 14.85 -18.55 -5.32
C GLN A 296 16.30 -19.00 -5.60
N GLY A 297 16.97 -18.29 -6.51
CA GLY A 297 18.42 -18.15 -6.44
C GLY A 297 18.77 -17.05 -5.45
N LYS A 298 20.03 -16.92 -5.06
CA LYS A 298 20.59 -15.81 -4.26
C LYS A 298 20.48 -14.42 -4.96
N GLU A 299 19.51 -14.23 -5.85
CA GLU A 299 19.34 -13.04 -6.68
C GLU A 299 18.47 -11.98 -5.99
N ALA A 300 18.77 -10.71 -6.26
CA ALA A 300 18.04 -9.57 -5.72
C ALA A 300 16.58 -9.55 -6.23
N PRO A 301 15.59 -9.15 -5.42
CA PRO A 301 14.19 -9.15 -5.80
C PRO A 301 13.95 -8.18 -6.96
N ARG A 302 13.43 -8.67 -8.10
CA ARG A 302 13.18 -7.84 -9.30
C ARG A 302 11.95 -6.93 -9.18
N ALA A 303 11.05 -7.24 -8.25
CA ALA A 303 9.85 -6.46 -7.98
C ALA A 303 9.56 -6.40 -6.46
N PRO A 304 8.87 -5.34 -5.98
CA PRO A 304 8.46 -5.27 -4.59
C PRO A 304 7.47 -6.38 -4.25
N GLY A 305 7.63 -7.00 -3.07
CA GLY A 305 6.71 -8.03 -2.56
C GLY A 305 7.21 -9.48 -2.72
N MET A 306 8.44 -9.69 -3.19
CA MET A 306 9.01 -11.01 -3.49
C MET A 306 9.86 -11.62 -2.36
N LYS A 307 10.63 -10.81 -1.61
CA LYS A 307 11.67 -11.32 -0.68
C LYS A 307 11.24 -11.39 0.80
N TYR A 308 10.54 -10.37 1.30
CA TYR A 308 10.21 -10.24 2.71
C TYR A 308 8.75 -10.65 2.99
N LYS A 309 8.46 -11.13 4.21
CA LYS A 309 7.08 -11.24 4.69
C LYS A 309 6.48 -9.83 4.71
N HIS A 310 5.59 -9.58 3.78
CA HIS A 310 4.79 -8.37 3.71
C HIS A 310 3.39 -8.74 4.24
N TYR A 311 2.73 -7.81 4.92
CA TYR A 311 1.32 -7.88 5.29
C TYR A 311 0.95 -8.68 6.55
N SER A 312 1.91 -9.01 7.41
CA SER A 312 1.61 -9.68 8.68
C SER A 312 1.12 -8.65 9.71
N PRO A 313 -0.10 -8.82 10.27
CA PRO A 313 -0.50 -8.11 11.48
C PRO A 313 0.40 -8.48 12.66
N LYS A 314 0.27 -7.78 13.79
CA LYS A 314 1.01 -8.12 15.02
C LYS A 314 0.54 -9.45 15.61
N ALA A 315 -0.74 -9.76 15.44
CA ALA A 315 -1.34 -11.00 15.90
C ALA A 315 -0.93 -12.19 15.02
N LYS A 316 -0.87 -13.38 15.62
CA LYS A 316 -0.69 -14.63 14.87
C LYS A 316 -1.85 -14.81 13.89
N VAL A 317 -1.59 -15.03 12.62
CA VAL A 317 -2.63 -15.31 11.61
C VAL A 317 -2.67 -16.80 11.29
N VAL A 318 -3.85 -17.41 11.44
CA VAL A 318 -4.15 -18.78 11.05
C VAL A 318 -5.12 -18.75 9.88
N LEU A 319 -4.67 -19.20 8.71
CA LEU A 319 -5.46 -19.26 7.49
C LEU A 319 -6.04 -20.67 7.31
N PHE A 320 -7.35 -20.76 7.15
CA PHE A 320 -8.01 -21.98 6.71
C PHE A 320 -8.29 -21.88 5.21
N GLU A 321 -7.76 -22.83 4.44
CA GLU A 321 -8.04 -22.91 3.00
C GLU A 321 -9.54 -23.18 2.75
N ALA A 322 -10.01 -22.81 1.55
CA ALA A 322 -11.42 -22.92 1.20
C ALA A 322 -11.95 -24.37 1.28
N GLY A 323 -13.23 -24.50 1.65
CA GLY A 323 -13.93 -25.79 1.69
C GLY A 323 -13.66 -26.63 2.95
N ARG A 324 -13.02 -26.07 3.98
CA ARG A 324 -12.86 -26.74 5.28
C ARG A 324 -14.19 -26.94 5.98
N ASP A 325 -14.34 -28.12 6.60
CA ASP A 325 -15.49 -28.42 7.43
C ASP A 325 -15.53 -27.51 8.67
N LEU A 326 -16.71 -26.96 8.95
CA LEU A 326 -16.90 -25.98 10.01
C LEU A 326 -16.65 -26.59 11.40
N GLU A 327 -16.94 -27.88 11.61
CA GLU A 327 -16.68 -28.54 12.88
C GLU A 327 -15.18 -28.74 13.14
N ALA A 328 -14.40 -29.04 12.09
CA ALA A 328 -12.94 -29.09 12.20
C ALA A 328 -12.34 -27.72 12.55
N VAL A 329 -12.84 -26.64 11.92
CA VAL A 329 -12.43 -25.26 12.25
C VAL A 329 -12.76 -24.93 13.71
N LYS A 330 -13.98 -25.24 14.16
CA LYS A 330 -14.41 -25.01 15.55
C LYS A 330 -13.57 -25.79 16.55
N SER A 331 -13.35 -27.08 16.30
CA SER A 331 -12.55 -27.95 17.18
C SER A 331 -11.13 -27.41 17.36
N ARG A 332 -10.50 -26.97 16.25
CA ARG A 332 -9.18 -26.33 16.30
C ARG A 332 -9.20 -25.03 17.10
N LEU A 333 -10.16 -24.15 16.83
CA LEU A 333 -10.27 -22.88 17.55
C LEU A 333 -10.48 -23.12 19.05
N LEU A 334 -11.39 -24.02 19.44
CA LEU A 334 -11.64 -24.36 20.83
C LEU A 334 -10.40 -24.96 21.52
N GLY A 335 -9.63 -25.81 20.81
CA GLY A 335 -8.37 -26.34 21.32
C GLY A 335 -7.33 -25.25 21.56
N ASP A 336 -7.19 -24.30 20.63
CA ASP A 336 -6.31 -23.15 20.81
C ASP A 336 -6.80 -22.23 21.95
N LEU A 337 -8.12 -22.01 22.08
CA LEU A 337 -8.73 -21.19 23.13
C LEU A 337 -8.58 -21.81 24.54
N ALA A 338 -8.72 -23.12 24.67
CA ALA A 338 -8.54 -23.82 25.95
C ALA A 338 -7.10 -23.67 26.49
N GLY A 339 -6.12 -23.47 25.61
CA GLY A 339 -4.74 -23.16 25.99
C GLY A 339 -4.50 -21.71 26.42
N LEU A 340 -5.46 -20.80 26.21
CA LEU A 340 -5.33 -19.39 26.59
C LEU A 340 -5.76 -19.21 28.05
N THR A 341 -4.79 -18.88 28.90
CA THR A 341 -5.02 -18.54 30.31
C THR A 341 -4.86 -17.03 30.52
N CYS A 342 -5.55 -16.48 31.53
CA CYS A 342 -5.30 -15.12 31.98
C CYS A 342 -3.86 -15.03 32.53
N HIS A 343 -2.98 -14.29 31.87
CA HIS A 343 -1.68 -13.98 32.45
C HIS A 343 -1.85 -12.90 33.53
N GLU A 344 -1.43 -13.18 34.76
CA GLU A 344 -1.22 -12.16 35.79
C GLU A 344 -0.10 -11.23 35.30
N GLY A 345 -0.36 -9.92 35.30
CA GLY A 345 0.64 -8.93 34.92
C GLY A 345 1.81 -8.99 35.89
N GLN A 346 3.01 -9.33 35.41
CA GLN A 346 4.24 -9.12 36.17
C GLN A 346 4.50 -7.61 36.28
N ASN A 347 3.92 -7.00 37.31
CA ASN A 347 4.49 -5.95 38.16
C ASN A 347 3.36 -5.31 38.98
N GLY A 348 3.49 -5.42 40.31
CA GLY A 348 2.96 -4.54 41.36
C GLY A 348 1.52 -4.00 41.24
N ASP A 349 0.66 -4.44 42.16
CA ASP A 349 -0.58 -3.81 42.64
C ASP A 349 -1.44 -3.03 41.62
N ASN A 350 -2.55 -3.67 41.22
CA ASN A 350 -3.68 -3.20 40.39
C ASN A 350 -3.62 -3.43 38.86
N ALA A 351 -2.93 -4.46 38.37
CA ALA A 351 -3.13 -4.92 36.99
C ALA A 351 -4.40 -5.81 36.90
N LYS A 352 -5.50 -5.31 36.33
CA LYS A 352 -6.69 -6.12 36.00
C LYS A 352 -6.27 -7.31 35.10
N PRO A 353 -6.82 -8.52 35.31
CA PRO A 353 -6.51 -9.67 34.46
C PRO A 353 -6.83 -9.34 32.99
N LYS A 354 -5.85 -9.54 32.11
CA LYS A 354 -6.00 -9.23 30.69
C LYS A 354 -6.74 -10.39 30.00
N ILE A 355 -8.00 -10.13 29.66
CA ILE A 355 -8.87 -11.08 28.95
C ILE A 355 -8.23 -11.40 27.59
N PRO A 356 -8.05 -12.69 27.22
CA PRO A 356 -7.58 -13.07 25.89
C PRO A 356 -8.51 -12.53 24.80
N ARG A 357 -7.92 -12.00 23.73
CA ARG A 357 -8.64 -11.37 22.61
C ARG A 357 -8.34 -12.11 21.33
N VAL A 358 -9.37 -12.53 20.62
CA VAL A 358 -9.27 -13.35 19.41
C VAL A 358 -10.04 -12.72 18.27
N GLY A 359 -9.45 -12.69 17.09
CA GLY A 359 -10.08 -12.20 15.87
C GLY A 359 -10.60 -13.35 14.99
N ILE A 360 -11.76 -13.16 14.39
CA ILE A 360 -12.28 -14.02 13.31
C ILE A 360 -12.59 -13.13 12.12
N VAL A 361 -12.06 -13.47 10.95
CA VAL A 361 -12.35 -12.82 9.68
C VAL A 361 -13.12 -13.79 8.80
N ARG A 362 -14.38 -13.46 8.51
CA ARG A 362 -15.31 -14.29 7.75
C ARG A 362 -15.58 -13.71 6.37
N THR A 363 -15.76 -14.60 5.40
CA THR A 363 -16.00 -14.28 4.00
C THR A 363 -17.32 -14.89 3.51
N LYS A 364 -17.40 -16.23 3.36
CA LYS A 364 -18.52 -16.90 2.69
C LYS A 364 -19.29 -17.87 3.57
N CYS A 365 -18.63 -18.89 4.10
CA CYS A 365 -19.25 -20.07 4.68
C CYS A 365 -19.32 -20.00 6.21
N TRP A 366 -18.42 -19.26 6.85
CA TRP A 366 -18.37 -19.17 8.30
C TRP A 366 -19.54 -18.35 8.84
N LYS A 367 -20.28 -18.96 9.77
CA LYS A 367 -21.31 -18.27 10.57
C LYS A 367 -20.65 -17.37 11.61
N MET A 368 -21.38 -16.35 12.07
CA MET A 368 -20.93 -15.45 13.15
C MET A 368 -20.50 -16.25 14.38
N GLY A 369 -19.32 -15.94 14.92
CA GLY A 369 -18.70 -16.66 16.04
C GLY A 369 -18.47 -18.15 15.75
N LEU A 370 -18.39 -18.54 14.47
CA LEU A 370 -18.40 -19.93 13.99
C LEU A 370 -19.62 -20.75 14.48
N GLY A 371 -20.71 -20.09 14.88
CA GLY A 371 -21.87 -20.77 15.47
C GLY A 371 -21.69 -21.18 16.93
N ILE A 372 -20.65 -20.72 17.62
CA ILE A 372 -20.54 -20.82 19.08
C ILE A 372 -21.62 -19.92 19.68
N ARG A 373 -22.73 -20.52 20.13
CA ARG A 373 -23.78 -19.84 20.88
C ARG A 373 -23.50 -20.02 22.37
N GLY A 374 -22.89 -19.03 23.00
CA GLY A 374 -22.91 -18.95 24.46
C GLY A 374 -24.31 -18.57 24.93
N ASN A 375 -24.83 -19.26 25.94
CA ASN A 375 -26.07 -18.85 26.63
C ASN A 375 -25.95 -17.48 27.32
N ASP A 376 -24.77 -16.87 27.33
CA ASP A 376 -24.47 -15.59 27.98
C ASP A 376 -23.65 -14.62 27.09
N CYS A 377 -23.88 -14.61 25.78
CA CYS A 377 -23.26 -13.63 24.89
C CYS A 377 -23.92 -12.25 25.02
N SER A 378 -23.27 -11.29 25.70
CA SER A 378 -23.63 -9.87 25.56
C SER A 378 -23.12 -9.36 24.20
N VAL A 379 -24.01 -9.19 23.22
CA VAL A 379 -23.68 -8.62 21.91
C VAL A 379 -23.62 -7.10 22.05
N SER A 380 -22.42 -6.51 21.96
CA SER A 380 -22.28 -5.06 21.76
C SER A 380 -22.14 -4.78 20.26
N ASN A 381 -23.21 -4.29 19.63
CA ASN A 381 -23.14 -3.82 18.25
C ASN A 381 -22.39 -2.48 18.22
N GLY A 382 -21.23 -2.44 17.57
CA GLY A 382 -20.51 -1.21 17.29
C GLY A 382 -21.16 -0.43 16.15
N ALA A 383 -22.34 0.15 16.38
CA ALA A 383 -22.91 1.19 15.51
C ALA A 383 -23.69 2.20 16.34
N ALA A 384 -23.16 3.44 16.39
CA ALA A 384 -23.79 4.69 16.81
C ALA A 384 -24.73 4.63 18.04
N GLY A 385 -24.18 4.83 19.25
CA GLY A 385 -25.02 5.07 20.44
C GLY A 385 -24.24 5.12 21.75
N SER A 386 -23.88 6.33 22.18
CA SER A 386 -23.61 6.79 23.55
C SER A 386 -23.30 5.74 24.63
N GLU A 387 -22.02 5.40 24.82
CA GLU A 387 -21.49 5.05 26.15
C GLU A 387 -20.40 6.05 26.53
N THR A 388 -20.77 6.96 27.43
CA THR A 388 -19.88 7.87 28.14
C THR A 388 -19.00 7.08 29.11
N SER A 389 -17.97 6.41 28.58
CA SER A 389 -16.78 6.09 29.36
C SER A 389 -15.76 7.21 29.12
N SER A 390 -15.39 7.90 30.19
CA SER A 390 -14.48 9.03 30.21
C SER A 390 -13.06 8.59 29.86
N ILE A 391 -12.80 8.45 28.56
CA ILE A 391 -11.46 8.37 28.00
C ILE A 391 -10.86 9.78 28.08
N SER A 392 -9.72 9.88 28.77
CA SER A 392 -8.94 11.10 28.88
C SER A 392 -8.69 11.69 27.50
N THR A 393 -9.21 12.89 27.29
CA THR A 393 -9.11 13.69 26.08
C THR A 393 -7.66 14.00 25.73
N THR A 394 -7.15 13.39 24.66
CA THR A 394 -6.02 13.95 23.90
C THR A 394 -6.56 14.85 22.79
N PRO A 395 -6.13 16.12 22.63
CA PRO A 395 -6.88 17.13 21.85
C PRO A 395 -6.72 17.09 20.32
N SER A 396 -6.44 15.95 19.67
CA SER A 396 -5.87 15.99 18.31
C SER A 396 -6.13 14.78 17.39
N ASP A 397 -7.33 14.20 17.37
CA ASP A 397 -7.66 13.21 16.32
C ASP A 397 -8.16 13.93 15.05
N PRO A 398 -7.39 13.93 13.93
CA PRO A 398 -7.76 14.65 12.72
C PRO A 398 -8.91 14.01 11.93
N PHE A 399 -9.42 12.83 12.33
CA PHE A 399 -10.46 12.10 11.61
C PHE A 399 -11.85 12.13 12.28
N ASN A 400 -12.03 12.97 13.31
CA ASN A 400 -13.19 12.95 14.22
C ASN A 400 -14.54 13.41 13.60
N SER A 401 -14.66 13.49 12.27
CA SER A 401 -15.89 13.93 11.57
C SER A 401 -16.36 13.01 10.44
N SER A 402 -15.84 11.79 10.31
CA SER A 402 -16.33 10.82 9.31
C SER A 402 -16.80 9.53 9.99
N SER A 403 -18.00 9.06 9.62
CA SER A 403 -18.48 7.71 9.93
C SER A 403 -17.38 6.69 9.61
N PRO A 404 -17.22 5.59 10.39
CA PRO A 404 -16.17 4.63 10.15
C PRO A 404 -16.33 4.05 8.73
N VAL A 405 -15.47 4.48 7.82
CA VAL A 405 -15.40 3.96 6.45
C VAL A 405 -14.63 2.65 6.46
N THR A 406 -14.99 1.77 7.39
CA THR A 406 -14.51 0.40 7.44
C THR A 406 -15.41 -0.38 6.51
N GLY A 407 -14.88 -0.89 5.39
CA GLY A 407 -15.60 -1.78 4.47
C GLY A 407 -15.94 -3.15 5.06
N TYR A 408 -16.19 -3.23 6.37
CA TYR A 408 -16.50 -4.44 7.13
C TYR A 408 -17.36 -4.11 8.36
N GLN A 409 -18.15 -5.09 8.82
CA GLN A 409 -18.87 -5.01 10.08
C GLN A 409 -18.11 -5.80 11.15
N SER A 410 -17.93 -5.22 12.34
CA SER A 410 -17.29 -5.89 13.48
C SER A 410 -18.26 -6.06 14.63
N THR A 411 -18.33 -7.28 15.15
CA THR A 411 -19.12 -7.67 16.31
C THR A 411 -18.20 -8.22 17.38
N CYS A 412 -18.29 -7.70 18.61
CA CYS A 412 -17.58 -8.27 19.75
C CYS A 412 -18.52 -9.25 20.48
N LEU A 413 -18.08 -10.50 20.62
CA LEU A 413 -18.74 -11.55 21.38
C LEU A 413 -17.88 -11.87 22.59
N ARG A 414 -18.45 -11.82 23.79
CA ARG A 414 -17.76 -12.23 25.02
C ARG A 414 -18.15 -13.67 25.35
N LEU A 415 -17.19 -14.58 25.30
CA LEU A 415 -17.37 -15.96 25.73
C LEU A 415 -17.09 -16.04 27.24
N LEU A 416 -18.04 -16.56 28.00
CA LEU A 416 -17.86 -16.83 29.42
C LEU A 416 -17.18 -18.19 29.64
N PRO A 417 -16.52 -18.39 30.79
CA PRO A 417 -16.01 -19.71 31.19
C PRO A 417 -17.12 -20.75 31.07
N SER A 418 -16.80 -21.90 30.47
CA SER A 418 -17.77 -22.96 30.21
C SER A 418 -17.08 -24.32 30.24
N THR A 419 -17.66 -25.25 30.98
CA THR A 419 -17.25 -26.65 31.01
C THR A 419 -17.53 -27.36 29.68
N GLU A 420 -18.52 -26.90 28.91
CA GLU A 420 -18.85 -27.46 27.58
C GLU A 420 -17.72 -27.21 26.57
N PHE A 421 -17.05 -26.06 26.69
CA PHE A 421 -15.99 -25.62 25.78
C PHE A 421 -14.59 -25.72 26.40
N ASN A 422 -14.49 -26.27 27.61
CA ASN A 422 -13.26 -26.38 28.39
C ASN A 422 -12.52 -25.02 28.52
N LEU A 423 -13.28 -23.96 28.79
CA LEU A 423 -12.79 -22.59 28.94
C LEU A 423 -12.76 -22.22 30.41
N ASP A 424 -11.56 -22.05 30.97
CA ASP A 424 -11.37 -21.63 32.36
C ASP A 424 -11.48 -20.11 32.56
N THR A 425 -11.35 -19.33 31.48
CA THR A 425 -11.31 -17.86 31.53
C THR A 425 -12.23 -17.23 30.47
N PRO A 426 -12.77 -16.02 30.71
CA PRO A 426 -13.56 -15.33 29.70
C PRO A 426 -12.67 -14.92 28.53
N ILE A 427 -13.21 -14.91 27.31
CA ILE A 427 -12.50 -14.55 26.08
C ILE A 427 -13.32 -13.52 25.30
N GLU A 428 -12.65 -12.50 24.76
CA GLU A 428 -13.24 -11.52 23.84
C GLU A 428 -12.97 -11.94 22.39
N LEU A 429 -14.04 -12.22 21.65
CA LEU A 429 -14.02 -12.64 20.26
C LEU A 429 -14.49 -11.49 19.36
N PHE A 430 -13.61 -10.97 18.52
CA PHE A 430 -13.91 -9.94 17.52
C PHE A 430 -14.19 -10.61 16.18
N ASP A 431 -15.47 -10.72 15.84
CA ASP A 431 -15.94 -11.29 14.57
C ASP A 431 -16.07 -10.17 13.53
N ILE A 432 -15.39 -10.31 12.41
CA ILE A 432 -15.45 -9.38 11.27
C ILE A 432 -16.02 -10.11 10.06
N TYR A 433 -17.12 -9.58 9.53
CA TYR A 433 -17.67 -10.01 8.24
C TYR A 433 -17.26 -9.03 7.15
N ILE A 434 -16.48 -9.52 6.18
CA ILE A 434 -16.04 -8.69 5.05
C ILE A 434 -17.04 -8.77 3.89
N GLY A 435 -17.70 -9.90 3.71
CA GLY A 435 -18.63 -10.15 2.61
C GLY A 435 -18.22 -11.33 1.74
N PRO A 436 -19.16 -11.83 0.91
CA PRO A 436 -18.97 -13.06 0.17
C PRO A 436 -18.32 -12.87 -1.20
N ASP A 437 -18.37 -11.66 -1.78
CA ASP A 437 -17.79 -11.37 -3.09
C ASP A 437 -16.29 -11.02 -3.01
N THR A 438 -15.53 -11.41 -4.03
CA THR A 438 -14.08 -11.23 -4.10
C THR A 438 -13.67 -9.75 -4.03
N ASP A 439 -14.45 -8.85 -4.62
CA ASP A 439 -14.20 -7.40 -4.58
C ASP A 439 -14.32 -6.82 -3.17
N SER A 440 -15.34 -7.21 -2.40
CA SER A 440 -15.49 -6.80 -1.01
C SER A 440 -14.40 -7.40 -0.14
N ILE A 441 -14.00 -8.66 -0.39
CA ILE A 441 -12.87 -9.29 0.32
C ILE A 441 -11.57 -8.52 0.05
N ALA A 442 -11.26 -8.19 -1.20
CA ALA A 442 -10.06 -7.41 -1.55
C ALA A 442 -10.04 -6.04 -0.85
N ARG A 443 -11.17 -5.32 -0.85
CA ARG A 443 -11.32 -4.00 -0.22
C ARG A 443 -11.25 -4.05 1.31
N GLY A 444 -11.87 -5.05 1.90
CA GLY A 444 -12.06 -5.15 3.35
C GLY A 444 -10.91 -5.84 4.09
N LEU A 445 -10.13 -6.71 3.42
CA LEU A 445 -9.15 -7.57 4.08
C LEU A 445 -8.12 -6.80 4.92
N PHE A 446 -7.38 -5.86 4.32
CA PHE A 446 -6.36 -5.13 5.08
C PHE A 446 -6.97 -4.25 6.18
N SER A 447 -8.15 -3.69 5.94
CA SER A 447 -8.89 -2.90 6.92
C SER A 447 -9.31 -3.77 8.11
N ALA A 448 -9.76 -5.01 7.86
CA ALA A 448 -10.13 -5.98 8.90
C ALA A 448 -8.91 -6.40 9.74
N LEU A 449 -7.79 -6.76 9.08
CA LEU A 449 -6.56 -7.12 9.78
C LEU A 449 -6.03 -5.98 10.65
N ARG A 450 -6.08 -4.73 10.14
CA ARG A 450 -5.69 -3.54 10.91
C ARG A 450 -6.63 -3.26 12.08
N GLY A 451 -7.94 -3.39 11.87
CA GLY A 451 -8.93 -3.23 12.94
C GLY A 451 -8.69 -4.22 14.08
N LEU A 452 -8.35 -5.47 13.76
CA LEU A 452 -8.02 -6.49 14.76
C LEU A 452 -6.71 -6.18 15.50
N ASP A 453 -5.69 -5.67 14.82
CA ASP A 453 -4.45 -5.18 15.44
C ASP A 453 -4.72 -4.04 16.44
N GLU A 454 -5.62 -3.12 16.12
CA GLU A 454 -6.03 -2.02 17.01
C GLU A 454 -6.77 -2.54 18.26
N LYS A 455 -7.52 -3.65 18.12
CA LYS A 455 -8.14 -4.34 19.27
C LYS A 455 -7.15 -5.13 20.12
N ASN A 456 -5.89 -5.24 19.69
CA ASN A 456 -4.83 -6.02 20.35
C ASN A 456 -5.21 -7.50 20.52
N VAL A 457 -5.78 -8.11 19.49
CA VAL A 457 -5.99 -9.57 19.47
C VAL A 457 -4.65 -10.31 19.43
N SER A 458 -4.57 -11.48 20.05
CA SER A 458 -3.36 -12.31 20.04
C SER A 458 -3.28 -13.22 18.81
N ILE A 459 -4.45 -13.66 18.32
CA ILE A 459 -4.59 -14.58 17.20
C ILE A 459 -5.79 -14.18 16.33
N ILE A 460 -5.64 -14.33 15.01
CA ILE A 460 -6.65 -14.05 14.00
C ILE A 460 -6.85 -15.31 13.17
N TYR A 461 -8.09 -15.79 13.15
CA TYR A 461 -8.52 -16.86 12.27
C TYR A 461 -9.17 -16.29 11.03
N VAL A 462 -8.70 -16.69 9.85
CA VAL A 462 -9.19 -16.17 8.57
C VAL A 462 -9.78 -17.28 7.73
N GLU A 463 -11.00 -17.06 7.25
CA GLU A 463 -11.65 -17.87 6.24
C GLU A 463 -11.09 -17.58 4.84
N GLY A 464 -10.34 -18.54 4.28
CA GLY A 464 -9.84 -18.49 2.91
C GLY A 464 -10.94 -18.68 1.87
N ILE A 465 -10.66 -18.20 0.66
CA ILE A 465 -11.50 -18.39 -0.53
C ILE A 465 -10.78 -19.25 -1.56
N SER A 466 -11.51 -19.83 -2.51
CA SER A 466 -10.88 -20.69 -3.50
C SER A 466 -10.08 -19.87 -4.50
N ASP A 467 -8.81 -20.22 -4.69
CA ASP A 467 -7.93 -19.63 -5.73
C ASP A 467 -8.52 -19.76 -7.15
N THR A 468 -9.47 -20.69 -7.36
CA THR A 468 -10.11 -20.96 -8.65
C THR A 468 -11.32 -20.08 -8.95
N GLU A 469 -11.78 -19.27 -7.99
CA GLU A 469 -12.95 -18.39 -8.18
C GLU A 469 -12.65 -17.13 -8.98
N GLY A 470 -11.40 -16.95 -9.40
CA GLY A 470 -10.96 -15.85 -10.24
C GLY A 470 -9.64 -15.27 -9.75
N ASP A 471 -9.05 -14.44 -10.59
CA ASP A 471 -7.68 -14.00 -10.35
C ASP A 471 -7.52 -13.03 -9.18
N LEU A 472 -8.56 -12.24 -8.87
CA LEU A 472 -8.59 -11.42 -7.66
C LEU A 472 -8.56 -12.30 -6.40
N ALA A 473 -9.20 -13.47 -6.43
CA ALA A 473 -9.14 -14.45 -5.34
C ALA A 473 -7.71 -14.98 -5.16
N ALA A 474 -7.02 -15.29 -6.26
CA ALA A 474 -5.61 -15.69 -6.21
C ALA A 474 -4.70 -14.58 -5.65
N ALA A 475 -4.97 -13.30 -5.96
CA ALA A 475 -4.25 -12.17 -5.38
C ALA A 475 -4.50 -12.03 -3.87
N ILE A 476 -5.76 -12.12 -3.43
CA ILE A 476 -6.15 -12.11 -2.01
C ILE A 476 -5.47 -13.25 -1.26
N MET A 477 -5.56 -14.48 -1.78
CA MET A 477 -4.99 -15.67 -1.15
C MET A 477 -3.46 -15.60 -1.12
N ASN A 478 -2.80 -15.00 -2.13
CA ASN A 478 -1.37 -14.72 -2.06
C ASN A 478 -1.00 -13.78 -0.90
N ARG A 479 -1.86 -12.80 -0.58
CA ARG A 479 -1.64 -11.89 0.56
C ARG A 479 -1.91 -12.59 1.88
N LEU A 480 -2.98 -13.37 1.98
CA LEU A 480 -3.31 -14.14 3.16
C LEU A 480 -2.23 -15.16 3.52
N ARG A 481 -1.73 -15.94 2.55
CA ARG A 481 -0.64 -16.91 2.76
C ARG A 481 0.66 -16.23 3.22
N LYS A 482 0.95 -15.04 2.70
CA LYS A 482 2.12 -14.24 3.15
C LYS A 482 1.95 -13.66 4.55
N ALA A 483 0.72 -13.31 4.92
CA ALA A 483 0.37 -12.81 6.26
C ALA A 483 0.31 -13.94 7.30
N ALA A 484 -0.13 -15.13 6.88
CA ALA A 484 -0.33 -16.31 7.71
C ALA A 484 1.00 -16.81 8.29
N GLU A 485 0.97 -17.12 9.59
CA GLU A 485 2.03 -17.89 10.23
C GLU A 485 1.77 -19.39 10.09
N GLU A 486 0.50 -19.77 10.01
CA GLU A 486 0.05 -21.15 9.89
C GLU A 486 -1.01 -21.26 8.80
N GLU A 487 -0.77 -22.16 7.85
CA GLU A 487 -1.72 -22.51 6.78
C GLU A 487 -2.30 -23.91 7.05
N ILE A 488 -3.60 -23.98 7.26
CA ILE A 488 -4.30 -25.24 7.49
C ILE A 488 -4.87 -25.73 6.15
N ARG A 489 -4.02 -26.45 5.41
CA ARG A 489 -4.36 -27.12 4.14
C ARG A 489 -5.03 -28.47 4.41
N GLY A 490 -5.95 -28.85 3.52
CA GLY A 490 -6.73 -30.10 3.47
C GLY A 490 -6.14 -31.27 4.24
#